data_AF-A0A0K8VCL9-F1
#
_entry.id   AF-A0A0K8VCL9-F1
#
_cell.length_a   1.000
_cell.length_b   1.000
_cell.length_c   1.000
_cell.angle_alpha   90.00
_cell.angle_beta   90.00
_cell.angle_gamma   90.00
#
_symmetry.space_group_name_H-M   'P 1'
#
loop_
_entity.id
_entity.type
_entity.pdbx_description
1 polymer ?
#
loop_
_entity_poly.entity_id
_entity_poly.type
_entity_poly.pdbx_seq_one_letter_code
_entity_poly.pdbx_strand_id
1 'polypeptide(L)'
;LLSETTDDDQSEANAEHEHFKTIVDNYQRLAEFYVTIKRPTEVEFDDYLELDDCDLVTINQIILLLGDKYAESSPNENKAGAQLSGKVTFQEQCQEDGDFVDFLSIFKVDANDKLTLLREKIDSFGYISGQLFKEFFACGLCFEELKAATVKAKIPAEDLLILALHFWMDKPFRYQNCDEVIADMSRLAAMIRAICEVAGDRVNDYAYNEISQWWQDIREILLDCPKSFGLLAAIVCKSVAAKLRRGYREGSCDEGSQTEEEDKWEQISHDQAQWGLLIGKLEDISILGATVEHPIQCSEPVMPELPYEAPDCSLKYIVNGGKGIVTDLTAKWLINSRIHPMKIVPTELEVEESNAQESSQTPTNKEVTADNAAATPIDSGDVDQ
;
A
#
# COMPACT_ATOMS: atom_id res chain seq x y z
N LEU A 1 -40.25 -26.46 -36.37
CA LEU A 1 -41.09 -26.35 -35.16
C LEU A 1 -40.87 -27.47 -34.14
N LEU A 2 -41.19 -28.75 -34.42
CA LEU A 2 -40.90 -29.85 -33.45
C LEU A 2 -39.46 -30.41 -33.51
N SER A 3 -38.71 -30.17 -34.60
CA SER A 3 -37.30 -30.58 -34.72
C SER A 3 -36.31 -29.50 -34.26
N GLU A 4 -36.68 -28.22 -34.38
CA GLU A 4 -35.85 -27.09 -33.92
C GLU A 4 -35.79 -27.03 -32.39
N THR A 5 -36.87 -27.40 -31.71
CA THR A 5 -36.94 -27.41 -30.24
C THR A 5 -36.05 -28.49 -29.62
N THR A 6 -35.89 -29.64 -30.27
CA THR A 6 -35.01 -30.72 -29.78
C THR A 6 -33.52 -30.46 -29.99
N ASP A 7 -33.15 -29.73 -31.05
CA ASP A 7 -31.76 -29.36 -31.31
C ASP A 7 -31.29 -28.23 -30.37
N ASP A 8 -32.17 -27.27 -30.07
CA ASP A 8 -31.89 -26.21 -29.09
C ASP A 8 -31.76 -26.78 -27.66
N ASP A 9 -32.65 -27.69 -27.24
CA ASP A 9 -32.59 -28.34 -25.93
C ASP A 9 -31.31 -29.20 -25.74
N GLN A 10 -30.82 -29.84 -26.82
CA GLN A 10 -29.57 -30.63 -26.78
C GLN A 10 -28.32 -29.75 -26.81
N SER A 11 -28.37 -28.62 -27.51
CA SER A 11 -27.32 -27.61 -27.50
C SER A 11 -27.16 -26.99 -26.11
N GLU A 12 -28.27 -26.65 -25.45
CA GLU A 12 -28.29 -26.08 -24.10
C GLU A 12 -27.77 -27.08 -23.05
N ALA A 13 -28.22 -28.33 -23.08
CA ALA A 13 -27.73 -29.37 -22.18
C ALA A 13 -26.22 -29.66 -22.33
N ASN A 14 -25.68 -29.60 -23.55
CA ASN A 14 -24.25 -29.73 -23.80
C ASN A 14 -23.46 -28.52 -23.27
N ALA A 15 -24.00 -27.31 -23.41
CA ALA A 15 -23.39 -26.10 -22.88
C ALA A 15 -23.33 -26.11 -21.34
N GLU A 16 -24.39 -26.57 -20.68
CA GLU A 16 -24.41 -26.76 -19.22
C GLU A 16 -23.40 -27.82 -18.76
N HIS A 17 -23.26 -28.92 -19.50
CA HIS A 17 -22.28 -29.96 -19.19
C HIS A 17 -20.83 -29.44 -19.29
N GLU A 18 -20.51 -28.74 -20.38
CA GLU A 18 -19.17 -28.13 -20.55
C GLU A 18 -18.91 -27.05 -19.50
N HIS A 19 -19.91 -26.24 -19.15
CA HIS A 19 -19.79 -25.25 -18.10
C HIS A 19 -19.52 -25.88 -16.72
N PHE A 20 -20.26 -26.93 -16.36
CA PHE A 20 -20.03 -27.67 -15.12
C PHE A 20 -18.63 -28.29 -15.08
N LYS A 21 -18.18 -28.86 -16.20
CA LYS A 21 -16.84 -29.42 -16.33
C LYS A 21 -15.75 -28.37 -16.14
N THR A 22 -15.90 -27.17 -16.72
CA THR A 22 -14.99 -26.04 -16.46
C THR A 22 -14.91 -25.73 -14.97
N ILE A 23 -16.06 -25.65 -14.29
CA ILE A 23 -16.10 -25.32 -12.85
C ILE A 23 -15.33 -26.38 -12.04
N VAL A 24 -15.54 -27.66 -12.34
CA VAL A 24 -14.83 -28.77 -11.67
C VAL A 24 -13.33 -28.70 -11.91
N ASP A 25 -12.90 -28.50 -13.17
CA ASP A 25 -11.48 -28.37 -13.52
C ASP A 25 -10.83 -27.18 -12.83
N ASN A 26 -11.56 -26.07 -12.70
CA ASN A 26 -11.10 -24.86 -12.02
C ASN A 26 -10.95 -25.07 -10.52
N TYR A 27 -11.91 -25.72 -9.86
CA TYR A 27 -11.76 -26.10 -8.45
C TYR A 27 -10.60 -27.06 -8.23
N GLN A 28 -10.38 -28.02 -9.14
CA GLN A 28 -9.23 -28.91 -9.07
C GLN A 28 -7.91 -28.13 -9.15
N ARG A 29 -7.80 -27.19 -10.10
CA ARG A 29 -6.61 -26.32 -10.23
C ARG A 29 -6.34 -25.49 -8.97
N LEU A 30 -7.38 -24.91 -8.37
CA LEU A 30 -7.26 -24.17 -7.11
C LEU A 30 -6.85 -25.07 -5.94
N ALA A 31 -7.40 -26.28 -5.85
CA ALA A 31 -7.03 -27.25 -4.83
C ALA A 31 -5.57 -27.65 -4.95
N GLU A 32 -5.09 -27.93 -6.16
CA GLU A 32 -3.69 -28.26 -6.42
C GLU A 32 -2.77 -27.08 -6.06
N PHE A 33 -3.13 -25.85 -6.44
CA PHE A 33 -2.40 -24.65 -6.04
C PHE A 33 -2.31 -24.51 -4.52
N TYR A 34 -3.44 -24.60 -3.82
CA TYR A 34 -3.50 -24.46 -2.36
C TYR A 34 -2.57 -25.46 -1.66
N VAL A 35 -2.63 -26.73 -2.06
CA VAL A 35 -1.80 -27.79 -1.47
C VAL A 35 -0.31 -27.55 -1.72
N THR A 36 0.05 -27.09 -2.93
CA THR A 36 1.43 -26.76 -3.28
C THR A 36 1.96 -25.62 -2.42
N ILE A 37 1.20 -24.52 -2.26
CA ILE A 37 1.65 -23.37 -1.47
C ILE A 37 1.71 -23.68 0.03
N LYS A 38 0.79 -24.52 0.54
CA LYS A 38 0.76 -24.93 1.95
C LYS A 38 1.87 -25.90 2.36
N ARG A 39 2.50 -26.58 1.40
CA ARG A 39 3.57 -27.56 1.64
C ARG A 39 4.78 -27.23 0.78
N PRO A 40 5.39 -26.05 0.98
CA PRO A 40 6.46 -25.57 0.13
C PRO A 40 7.71 -26.42 0.31
N THR A 41 8.49 -26.57 -0.75
CA THR A 41 9.83 -27.11 -0.64
C THR A 41 10.74 -26.10 0.07
N GLU A 42 11.42 -26.55 1.14
CA GLU A 42 12.38 -25.72 1.86
C GLU A 42 13.62 -25.47 0.99
N VAL A 43 13.96 -24.19 0.83
CA VAL A 43 15.11 -23.72 0.05
C VAL A 43 15.79 -22.61 0.84
N GLU A 44 17.12 -22.64 0.92
CA GLU A 44 17.89 -21.54 1.53
C GLU A 44 17.66 -20.25 0.74
N PHE A 45 17.38 -19.17 1.46
CA PHE A 45 17.15 -17.86 0.89
C PHE A 45 18.28 -16.91 1.28
N ASP A 46 19.03 -16.46 0.27
CA ASP A 46 20.21 -15.60 0.44
C ASP A 46 20.09 -14.27 -0.34
N ASP A 47 18.92 -14.00 -0.94
CA ASP A 47 18.71 -12.77 -1.72
C ASP A 47 18.15 -11.65 -0.84
N TYR A 48 19.05 -10.86 -0.25
CA TYR A 48 18.67 -9.70 0.56
C TYR A 48 18.32 -8.48 -0.31
N LEU A 49 17.29 -7.76 0.13
CA LEU A 49 16.88 -6.52 -0.50
C LEU A 49 17.97 -5.45 -0.30
N GLU A 50 18.48 -4.92 -1.40
CA GLU A 50 19.34 -3.75 -1.40
C GLU A 50 18.49 -2.50 -1.18
N LEU A 51 18.81 -1.78 -0.11
CA LEU A 51 18.13 -0.56 0.32
C LEU A 51 19.12 0.59 0.33
N ASP A 52 18.64 1.79 -0.02
CA ASP A 52 19.44 3.01 0.09
C ASP A 52 19.46 3.54 1.54
N ASP A 53 20.40 4.45 1.84
CA ASP A 53 20.56 4.99 3.19
C ASP A 53 19.28 5.70 3.69
N CYS A 54 18.52 6.33 2.79
CA CYS A 54 17.26 6.98 3.15
C CYS A 54 16.21 5.96 3.57
N ASP A 55 16.02 4.90 2.79
CA ASP A 55 15.09 3.80 3.09
C ASP A 55 15.47 3.14 4.44
N LEU A 56 16.76 2.93 4.71
CA LEU A 56 17.24 2.40 5.99
C LEU A 56 16.93 3.33 7.17
N VAL A 57 17.08 4.65 6.99
CA VAL A 57 16.70 5.64 8.01
C VAL A 57 15.20 5.59 8.28
N THR A 58 14.37 5.55 7.23
CA THR A 58 12.91 5.43 7.35
C THR A 58 12.51 4.16 8.11
N ILE A 59 13.11 3.01 7.79
CA ILE A 59 12.86 1.74 8.50
C ILE A 59 13.23 1.85 9.98
N ASN A 60 14.41 2.39 10.30
CA ASN A 60 14.83 2.62 11.69
C ASN A 60 13.83 3.50 12.45
N GLN A 61 13.33 4.57 11.83
CA GLN A 61 12.36 5.47 12.45
C GLN A 61 11.03 4.77 12.74
N ILE A 62 10.54 3.93 11.82
CA ILE A 62 9.32 3.13 12.04
C ILE A 62 9.50 2.20 13.24
N ILE A 63 10.66 1.53 13.35
CA ILE A 63 10.95 0.62 14.47
C ILE A 63 11.01 1.39 15.79
N LEU A 64 11.65 2.56 15.83
CA LEU A 64 11.65 3.39 17.03
C LEU A 64 10.25 3.88 17.41
N LEU A 65 9.41 4.17 16.41
CA LEU A 65 8.06 4.68 16.63
C LEU A 65 7.09 3.59 17.12
N LEU A 66 7.28 2.34 16.68
CA LEU A 66 6.35 1.23 16.88
C LEU A 66 6.87 0.14 17.83
N GLY A 67 8.19 -0.09 17.89
CA GLY A 67 8.81 -1.24 18.56
C GLY A 67 8.44 -1.38 20.04
N ASP A 68 8.49 -0.28 20.79
CA ASP A 68 8.11 -0.29 22.21
C ASP A 68 6.59 -0.40 22.41
N LYS A 69 5.80 0.14 21.48
CA LYS A 69 4.33 0.23 21.59
C LYS A 69 3.63 -1.11 21.35
N TYR A 70 4.21 -1.97 20.52
CA TYR A 70 3.73 -3.33 20.27
C TYR A 70 4.32 -4.39 21.23
N ALA A 71 5.35 -4.05 22.01
CA ALA A 71 5.89 -4.93 23.04
C ALA A 71 5.01 -4.98 24.31
N GLU A 72 4.27 -3.91 24.60
CA GLU A 72 3.41 -3.80 25.80
C GLU A 72 1.99 -4.37 25.60
N SER A 73 1.57 -4.71 24.38
CA SER A 73 0.23 -5.25 24.08
C SER A 73 0.04 -6.74 24.41
N SER A 74 0.83 -7.30 25.34
CA SER A 74 0.52 -8.55 26.05
C SER A 74 1.11 -8.50 27.46
N PRO A 75 0.29 -8.51 28.54
CA PRO A 75 -0.67 -9.58 28.81
C PRO A 75 -1.95 -9.09 29.52
N ASN A 76 -3.05 -8.77 28.82
CA ASN A 76 -4.37 -8.69 29.49
C ASN A 76 -5.62 -8.68 28.58
N GLU A 77 -5.63 -9.34 27.43
CA GLU A 77 -6.87 -9.57 26.67
C GLU A 77 -7.81 -10.63 27.28
N ASN A 78 -7.53 -11.14 28.48
CA ASN A 78 -8.42 -12.09 29.16
C ASN A 78 -8.78 -11.60 30.56
N LYS A 79 -9.81 -10.74 30.68
CA LYS A 79 -10.80 -10.70 31.78
C LYS A 79 -11.74 -9.49 31.69
N ALA A 80 -12.72 -9.55 30.79
CA ALA A 80 -14.04 -8.95 31.03
C ALA A 80 -15.05 -9.55 30.04
N GLY A 81 -15.87 -10.51 30.51
CA GLY A 81 -16.93 -11.08 29.69
C GLY A 81 -17.17 -12.59 29.82
N ALA A 82 -16.80 -13.23 30.93
CA ALA A 82 -17.22 -14.61 31.20
C ALA A 82 -18.66 -14.62 31.76
N GLN A 83 -19.67 -14.67 30.90
CA GLN A 83 -20.85 -15.52 31.11
C GLN A 83 -21.73 -15.61 29.86
N LEU A 84 -22.05 -16.86 29.50
CA LEU A 84 -23.10 -17.34 28.58
C LEU A 84 -22.71 -17.53 27.10
N SER A 85 -21.98 -18.61 26.82
CA SER A 85 -22.49 -19.71 25.98
C SER A 85 -21.38 -20.77 25.86
N GLY A 86 -21.69 -22.01 26.22
CA GLY A 86 -20.75 -23.12 26.08
C GLY A 86 -20.43 -23.37 24.61
N LYS A 87 -19.31 -22.84 24.12
CA LYS A 87 -18.76 -23.17 22.81
C LYS A 87 -17.68 -24.23 23.03
N VAL A 88 -18.01 -25.45 22.65
CA VAL A 88 -17.09 -26.60 22.60
C VAL A 88 -15.99 -26.27 21.60
N THR A 89 -14.73 -26.30 22.03
CA THR A 89 -13.56 -26.24 21.16
C THR A 89 -13.43 -27.57 20.43
N PHE A 90 -13.88 -27.62 19.18
CA PHE A 90 -13.58 -28.73 18.30
C PHE A 90 -12.15 -28.58 17.78
N GLN A 91 -11.41 -29.68 17.96
CA GLN A 91 -10.09 -30.05 17.44
C GLN A 91 -9.60 -29.25 16.22
N GLU A 92 -8.35 -28.78 16.33
CA GLU A 92 -7.47 -28.11 15.34
C GLU A 92 -7.54 -28.69 13.90
N GLN A 93 -7.94 -29.95 13.73
CA GLN A 93 -8.15 -30.60 12.43
C GLN A 93 -9.35 -30.06 11.62
N CYS A 94 -10.35 -29.44 12.26
CA CYS A 94 -11.47 -28.81 11.53
C CYS A 94 -11.15 -27.41 11.01
N GLN A 95 -10.01 -26.84 11.39
CA GLN A 95 -9.62 -25.47 11.03
C GLN A 95 -9.03 -25.42 9.62
N GLU A 96 -8.26 -26.44 9.23
CA GLU A 96 -7.70 -26.58 7.87
C GLU A 96 -8.78 -26.71 6.79
N ASP A 97 -9.88 -27.42 7.09
CA ASP A 97 -11.01 -27.58 6.15
C ASP A 97 -11.72 -26.24 5.90
N GLY A 98 -11.81 -25.38 6.92
CA GLY A 98 -12.39 -24.04 6.81
C GLY A 98 -11.53 -23.11 5.98
N ASP A 99 -10.21 -23.10 6.24
CA ASP A 99 -9.25 -22.26 5.52
C ASP A 99 -9.22 -22.56 4.01
N PHE A 100 -9.37 -23.84 3.64
CA PHE A 100 -9.45 -24.24 2.23
C PHE A 100 -10.73 -23.73 1.56
N VAL A 101 -11.88 -23.84 2.23
CA VAL A 101 -13.17 -23.36 1.69
C VAL A 101 -13.14 -21.84 1.55
N ASP A 102 -12.60 -21.12 2.53
CA ASP A 102 -12.46 -19.67 2.48
C ASP A 102 -11.59 -19.24 1.30
N PHE A 103 -10.45 -19.94 1.09
CA PHE A 103 -9.58 -19.75 -0.07
C PHE A 103 -10.32 -19.96 -1.40
N LEU A 104 -11.08 -21.04 -1.55
CA LEU A 104 -11.85 -21.25 -2.77
C LEU A 104 -12.89 -20.15 -3.00
N SER A 105 -13.42 -19.58 -1.93
CA SER A 105 -14.51 -18.63 -1.98
C SER A 105 -14.15 -17.28 -2.61
N ILE A 106 -12.87 -16.91 -2.66
CA ILE A 106 -12.43 -15.62 -3.21
C ILE A 106 -12.20 -15.63 -4.72
N PHE A 107 -12.35 -16.78 -5.39
CA PHE A 107 -12.13 -16.90 -6.83
C PHE A 107 -13.43 -17.00 -7.63
N LYS A 108 -13.40 -16.39 -8.80
CA LYS A 108 -14.41 -16.56 -9.84
C LYS A 108 -14.12 -17.85 -10.64
N VAL A 109 -14.90 -18.89 -10.39
CA VAL A 109 -14.67 -20.25 -10.93
C VAL A 109 -15.44 -20.58 -12.21
N ASP A 110 -16.39 -19.73 -12.61
CA ASP A 110 -17.24 -19.88 -13.80
C ASP A 110 -16.53 -19.49 -15.12
N ALA A 111 -15.31 -18.95 -15.05
CA ALA A 111 -14.54 -18.48 -16.20
C ALA A 111 -13.59 -19.55 -16.78
N ASN A 112 -13.50 -19.64 -18.11
CA ASN A 112 -12.69 -20.67 -18.79
C ASN A 112 -11.17 -20.40 -18.79
N ASP A 113 -10.76 -19.12 -18.81
CA ASP A 113 -9.39 -18.74 -19.15
C ASP A 113 -8.54 -18.34 -17.95
N LYS A 114 -9.14 -17.68 -16.95
CA LYS A 114 -8.42 -17.09 -15.82
C LYS A 114 -9.25 -17.22 -14.55
N LEU A 115 -8.60 -17.55 -13.45
CA LEU A 115 -9.19 -17.60 -12.12
C LEU A 115 -8.95 -16.28 -11.41
N THR A 116 -9.84 -15.32 -11.68
CA THR A 116 -9.72 -13.96 -11.13
C THR A 116 -10.30 -13.87 -9.72
N LEU A 117 -9.80 -12.94 -8.93
CA LEU A 117 -10.37 -12.66 -7.61
C LEU A 117 -11.72 -11.93 -7.68
N LEU A 118 -12.60 -12.25 -6.74
CA LEU A 118 -13.84 -11.56 -6.49
C LEU A 118 -13.55 -10.29 -5.66
N ARG A 119 -13.48 -9.13 -6.31
CA ARG A 119 -13.15 -7.84 -5.66
C ARG A 119 -14.10 -7.44 -4.54
N GLU A 120 -15.34 -7.92 -4.57
CA GLU A 120 -16.32 -7.76 -3.49
C GLU A 120 -15.92 -8.43 -2.17
N LYS A 121 -14.95 -9.34 -2.20
CA LYS A 121 -14.39 -10.04 -1.04
C LYS A 121 -13.05 -9.48 -0.56
N ILE A 122 -12.69 -8.24 -0.95
CA ILE A 122 -11.40 -7.63 -0.62
C ILE A 122 -11.08 -7.66 0.88
N ASP A 123 -12.07 -7.45 1.74
CA ASP A 123 -11.92 -7.47 3.20
C ASP A 123 -11.45 -8.83 3.74
N SER A 124 -11.69 -9.92 2.99
CA SER A 124 -11.24 -11.27 3.35
C SER A 124 -9.86 -11.63 2.82
N PHE A 125 -9.29 -10.81 1.92
CA PHE A 125 -8.01 -11.14 1.28
C PHE A 125 -6.86 -11.20 2.28
N GLY A 126 -6.81 -10.28 3.25
CA GLY A 126 -5.80 -10.28 4.31
C GLY A 126 -5.77 -11.60 5.08
N TYR A 127 -6.91 -11.97 5.68
CA TYR A 127 -7.06 -13.23 6.41
C TYR A 127 -6.72 -14.47 5.57
N ILE A 128 -7.31 -14.59 4.38
CA ILE A 128 -7.16 -15.79 3.53
C ILE A 128 -5.72 -15.92 3.01
N SER A 129 -5.12 -14.82 2.53
CA SER A 129 -3.72 -14.82 2.09
C SER A 129 -2.76 -15.03 3.26
N GLY A 130 -3.11 -14.52 4.45
CA GLY A 130 -2.56 -14.84 5.76
C GLY A 130 -2.40 -16.34 5.95
N GLN A 131 -3.50 -17.07 5.84
CA GLN A 131 -3.46 -18.53 5.95
C GLN A 131 -2.71 -19.18 4.80
N LEU A 132 -2.87 -18.72 3.56
CA LEU A 132 -2.25 -19.33 2.39
C LEU A 132 -0.71 -19.25 2.42
N PHE A 133 -0.15 -18.07 2.72
CA PHE A 133 1.29 -17.81 2.55
C PHE A 133 2.11 -17.91 3.83
N LYS A 134 1.48 -18.09 5.01
CA LYS A 134 2.19 -18.16 6.29
C LYS A 134 3.29 -19.22 6.29
N GLU A 135 2.98 -20.45 5.91
CA GLU A 135 3.98 -21.54 5.88
C GLU A 135 5.05 -21.31 4.81
N PHE A 136 4.65 -20.78 3.64
CA PHE A 136 5.57 -20.37 2.56
C PHE A 136 6.60 -19.34 3.06
N PHE A 137 6.15 -18.26 3.72
CA PHE A 137 7.05 -17.24 4.24
C PHE A 137 7.89 -17.66 5.45
N ALA A 138 7.44 -18.69 6.19
CA ALA A 138 8.13 -19.16 7.40
C ALA A 138 9.17 -20.24 7.12
N CYS A 139 8.88 -21.17 6.19
CA CYS A 139 9.63 -22.42 6.06
C CYS A 139 10.02 -22.80 4.61
N GLY A 140 9.60 -22.07 3.56
CA GLY A 140 9.94 -22.47 2.19
C GLY A 140 9.68 -21.42 1.13
N LEU A 141 10.77 -20.93 0.53
CA LEU A 141 10.74 -19.84 -0.46
C LEU A 141 11.06 -20.36 -1.87
N CYS A 142 10.52 -21.53 -2.23
CA CYS A 142 10.67 -22.05 -3.58
C CYS A 142 9.81 -21.23 -4.56
N PHE A 143 10.35 -20.11 -5.03
CA PHE A 143 9.64 -19.22 -5.95
C PHE A 143 9.40 -19.87 -7.31
N GLU A 144 10.23 -20.81 -7.76
CA GLU A 144 9.95 -21.60 -8.98
C GLU A 144 8.68 -22.44 -8.83
N GLU A 145 8.45 -23.02 -7.66
CA GLU A 145 7.23 -23.78 -7.35
C GLU A 145 6.01 -22.87 -7.30
N LEU A 146 6.13 -21.67 -6.70
CA LEU A 146 5.10 -20.64 -6.74
C LEU A 146 4.74 -20.26 -8.19
N LYS A 147 5.75 -19.98 -9.03
CA LYS A 147 5.54 -19.60 -10.44
C LYS A 147 4.83 -20.71 -11.21
N ALA A 148 5.34 -21.95 -11.12
CA ALA A 148 4.76 -23.10 -11.79
C ALA A 148 3.31 -23.38 -11.35
N ALA A 149 3.05 -23.31 -10.04
CA ALA A 149 1.71 -23.50 -9.48
C ALA A 149 0.74 -22.41 -9.97
N THR A 150 1.18 -21.15 -9.99
CA THR A 150 0.38 -20.00 -10.46
C THR A 150 -0.04 -20.15 -11.92
N VAL A 151 0.92 -20.47 -12.80
CA VAL A 151 0.66 -20.68 -14.22
C VAL A 151 -0.28 -21.86 -14.44
N LYS A 152 -0.06 -22.98 -13.74
CA LYS A 152 -0.92 -24.17 -13.82
C LYS A 152 -2.34 -23.88 -13.34
N ALA A 153 -2.49 -23.09 -12.29
CA ALA A 153 -3.77 -22.68 -11.74
C ALA A 153 -4.51 -21.67 -12.63
N LYS A 154 -3.81 -21.01 -13.56
CA LYS A 154 -4.30 -19.88 -14.35
C LYS A 154 -4.77 -18.70 -13.50
N ILE A 155 -4.10 -18.48 -12.37
CA ILE A 155 -4.32 -17.29 -11.53
C ILE A 155 -3.57 -16.12 -12.19
N PRO A 156 -4.23 -14.98 -12.49
CA PRO A 156 -3.54 -13.80 -13.01
C PRO A 156 -2.47 -13.33 -12.02
N ALA A 157 -1.29 -12.94 -12.52
CA ALA A 157 -0.24 -12.44 -11.65
C ALA A 157 -0.63 -11.13 -10.93
N GLU A 158 -1.54 -10.31 -11.48
CA GLU A 158 -2.12 -9.15 -10.77
C GLU A 158 -2.81 -9.59 -9.48
N ASP A 159 -3.63 -10.64 -9.59
CA ASP A 159 -4.43 -11.13 -8.49
C ASP A 159 -3.56 -11.80 -7.42
N LEU A 160 -2.52 -12.52 -7.84
CA LEU A 160 -1.56 -13.07 -6.91
C LEU A 160 -0.76 -11.97 -6.19
N LEU A 161 -0.38 -10.90 -6.90
CA LEU A 161 0.29 -9.74 -6.30
C LEU A 161 -0.61 -9.03 -5.29
N ILE A 162 -1.91 -8.88 -5.60
CA ILE A 162 -2.91 -8.36 -4.67
C ILE A 162 -2.95 -9.20 -3.39
N LEU A 163 -3.03 -10.53 -3.49
CA LEU A 163 -2.99 -11.39 -2.31
C LEU A 163 -1.68 -11.28 -1.53
N ALA A 164 -0.53 -11.20 -2.20
CA ALA A 164 0.76 -11.05 -1.55
C ALA A 164 0.86 -9.73 -0.75
N LEU A 165 0.32 -8.64 -1.29
CA LEU A 165 0.25 -7.35 -0.60
C LEU A 165 -0.73 -7.39 0.57
N HIS A 166 -1.91 -7.99 0.41
CA HIS A 166 -2.88 -8.12 1.51
C HIS A 166 -2.33 -9.00 2.64
N PHE A 167 -1.61 -10.07 2.29
CA PHE A 167 -0.88 -10.88 3.26
C PHE A 167 0.12 -10.02 4.04
N TRP A 168 0.91 -9.21 3.35
CA TRP A 168 1.90 -8.34 4.00
C TRP A 168 1.26 -7.34 4.96
N MET A 169 0.17 -6.70 4.54
CA MET A 169 -0.51 -5.65 5.31
C MET A 169 -1.23 -6.16 6.55
N ASP A 170 -1.71 -7.40 6.54
CA ASP A 170 -2.47 -7.99 7.66
C ASP A 170 -1.55 -8.59 8.75
N LYS A 171 -0.22 -8.58 8.52
CA LYS A 171 0.74 -9.08 9.51
C LYS A 171 0.76 -8.17 10.76
N PRO A 172 0.90 -8.74 11.96
CA PRO A 172 1.16 -7.95 13.16
C PRO A 172 2.58 -7.37 13.10
N PHE A 173 2.73 -6.08 13.46
CA PHE A 173 4.04 -5.45 13.57
C PHE A 173 4.75 -5.95 14.84
N ARG A 174 5.69 -6.90 14.69
CA ARG A 174 6.39 -7.57 15.82
C ARG A 174 7.91 -7.43 15.78
N TYR A 175 8.40 -6.45 15.03
CA TYR A 175 9.83 -6.30 14.78
C TYR A 175 10.54 -5.59 15.93
N GLN A 176 11.70 -6.10 16.33
CA GLN A 176 12.53 -5.51 17.39
C GLN A 176 13.74 -4.75 16.84
N ASN A 177 14.16 -5.07 15.62
CA ASN A 177 15.34 -4.50 14.99
C ASN A 177 15.18 -4.46 13.46
N CYS A 178 16.05 -3.70 12.80
CA CYS A 178 16.03 -3.52 11.35
C CYS A 178 16.24 -4.81 10.58
N ASP A 179 17.08 -5.70 11.08
CA ASP A 179 17.44 -6.93 10.36
C ASP A 179 16.22 -7.84 10.17
N GLU A 180 15.34 -7.94 11.17
CA GLU A 180 14.08 -8.68 11.07
C GLU A 180 13.14 -8.07 10.02
N VAL A 181 13.00 -6.74 9.99
CA VAL A 181 12.17 -6.05 8.99
C VAL A 181 12.73 -6.27 7.58
N ILE A 182 14.04 -6.11 7.42
CA ILE A 182 14.73 -6.25 6.14
C ILE A 182 14.63 -7.70 5.65
N ALA A 183 14.77 -8.69 6.54
CA ALA A 183 14.60 -10.09 6.17
C ALA A 183 13.19 -10.36 5.63
N ASP A 184 12.15 -9.84 6.30
CA ASP A 184 10.76 -9.99 5.87
C ASP A 184 10.47 -9.24 4.56
N MET A 185 10.99 -8.01 4.42
CA MET A 185 10.93 -7.23 3.17
C MET A 185 11.63 -7.94 2.02
N SER A 186 12.75 -8.62 2.28
CA SER A 186 13.50 -9.38 1.26
C SER A 186 12.69 -10.57 0.75
N ARG A 187 12.00 -11.29 1.64
CA ARG A 187 11.08 -12.37 1.25
C ARG A 187 9.91 -11.85 0.42
N LEU A 188 9.34 -10.70 0.80
CA LEU A 188 8.30 -10.05 0.02
C LEU A 188 8.82 -9.61 -1.35
N ALA A 189 10.00 -9.00 -1.41
CA ALA A 189 10.62 -8.56 -2.66
C ALA A 189 10.82 -9.72 -3.64
N ALA A 190 11.32 -10.85 -3.15
CA ALA A 190 11.50 -12.04 -3.95
C ALA A 190 10.17 -12.64 -4.43
N MET A 191 9.13 -12.63 -3.59
CA MET A 191 7.78 -13.02 -3.99
C MET A 191 7.23 -12.11 -5.10
N ILE A 192 7.30 -10.80 -4.91
CA ILE A 192 6.83 -9.83 -5.91
C ILE A 192 7.60 -9.99 -7.22
N ARG A 193 8.93 -10.19 -7.15
CA ARG A 193 9.76 -10.45 -8.34
C ARG A 193 9.30 -11.71 -9.08
N ALA A 194 9.09 -12.82 -8.37
CA ALA A 194 8.59 -14.06 -8.96
C ALA A 194 7.22 -13.89 -9.62
N ILE A 195 6.32 -13.11 -9.01
CA ILE A 195 5.02 -12.78 -9.59
C ILE A 195 5.17 -11.91 -10.85
N CYS A 196 6.07 -10.92 -10.83
CA CYS A 196 6.39 -10.10 -12.00
C CYS A 196 6.99 -10.92 -13.15
N GLU A 197 7.79 -11.95 -12.87
CA GLU A 197 8.30 -12.87 -13.89
C GLU A 197 7.18 -13.67 -14.55
N VAL A 198 6.16 -14.10 -13.78
CA VAL A 198 4.95 -14.76 -14.32
C VAL A 198 4.13 -13.81 -15.18
N ALA A 199 4.07 -12.53 -14.78
CA ALA A 199 3.43 -11.48 -15.55
C ALA A 199 4.13 -11.21 -16.90
N GLY A 200 5.45 -11.41 -16.96
CA GLY A 200 6.26 -11.25 -18.17
C GLY A 200 6.42 -9.79 -18.61
N ASP A 201 6.52 -9.57 -19.92
CA ASP A 201 6.91 -8.28 -20.50
C ASP A 201 5.98 -7.12 -20.10
N ARG A 202 4.70 -7.40 -19.82
CA ARG A 202 3.71 -6.39 -19.44
C ARG A 202 4.11 -5.54 -18.23
N VAL A 203 5.02 -6.02 -17.38
CA VAL A 203 5.54 -5.27 -16.22
C VAL A 203 6.44 -4.12 -16.67
N ASN A 204 7.21 -4.32 -17.74
CA ASN A 204 8.20 -3.39 -18.29
C ASN A 204 7.79 -2.78 -19.65
N ASP A 205 6.62 -3.15 -20.17
CA ASP A 205 6.05 -2.67 -21.43
C ASP A 205 5.48 -1.26 -21.28
N TYR A 206 6.39 -0.29 -21.12
CA TYR A 206 6.11 1.14 -21.11
C TYR A 206 7.33 1.92 -21.63
N ALA A 207 7.09 3.08 -22.25
CA ALA A 207 8.17 3.83 -22.89
C ALA A 207 9.14 4.44 -21.85
N TYR A 208 10.29 4.91 -22.33
CA TYR A 208 11.21 5.66 -21.50
C TYR A 208 10.51 6.90 -20.93
N ASN A 209 10.69 7.13 -19.63
CA ASN A 209 10.08 8.23 -18.90
C ASN A 209 8.53 8.25 -18.91
N GLU A 210 7.85 7.14 -19.22
CA GLU A 210 6.42 7.00 -18.97
C GLU A 210 6.14 6.40 -17.59
N ILE A 211 4.88 6.49 -17.16
CA ILE A 211 4.40 5.87 -15.92
C ILE A 211 3.93 4.45 -16.26
N SER A 212 4.43 3.46 -15.51
CA SER A 212 4.00 2.07 -15.70
C SER A 212 2.56 1.89 -15.21
N GLN A 213 1.68 1.37 -16.06
CA GLN A 213 0.30 1.07 -15.66
C GLN A 213 0.26 -0.07 -14.64
N TRP A 214 1.11 -1.09 -14.81
CA TRP A 214 1.27 -2.19 -13.85
C TRP A 214 1.55 -1.65 -12.44
N TRP A 215 2.57 -0.81 -12.32
CA TRP A 215 2.94 -0.23 -11.03
C TRP A 215 1.98 0.86 -10.57
N GLN A 216 1.26 1.54 -11.47
CA GLN A 216 0.18 2.46 -11.10
C GLN A 216 -0.92 1.72 -10.33
N ASP A 217 -1.35 0.56 -10.82
CA ASP A 217 -2.40 -0.24 -10.15
C ASP A 217 -1.95 -0.67 -8.74
N ILE A 218 -0.66 -0.99 -8.58
CA ILE A 218 -0.08 -1.29 -7.26
C ILE A 218 -0.04 -0.05 -6.36
N ARG A 219 0.36 1.09 -6.90
CA ARG A 219 0.37 2.36 -6.16
C ARG A 219 -1.04 2.74 -5.67
N GLU A 220 -2.09 2.48 -6.46
CA GLU A 220 -3.48 2.70 -6.04
C GLU A 220 -3.88 1.79 -4.86
N ILE A 221 -3.52 0.51 -4.87
CA ILE A 221 -3.76 -0.40 -3.73
C ILE A 221 -3.06 0.14 -2.48
N LEU A 222 -1.83 0.66 -2.65
CA LEU A 222 -1.06 1.19 -1.55
C LEU A 222 -1.65 2.45 -0.90
N LEU A 223 -2.57 3.16 -1.58
CA LEU A 223 -3.27 4.32 -1.01
C LEU A 223 -4.28 3.92 0.08
N ASP A 224 -4.84 2.72 -0.05
CA ASP A 224 -5.80 2.14 0.91
C ASP A 224 -5.09 1.48 2.10
N CYS A 225 -3.76 1.31 2.05
CA CYS A 225 -3.00 0.72 3.16
C CYS A 225 -3.05 1.60 4.41
N PRO A 226 -3.39 1.02 5.56
CA PRO A 226 -3.19 1.70 6.82
C PRO A 226 -1.78 1.42 7.37
N LYS A 227 -1.28 2.37 8.16
CA LYS A 227 -0.08 2.21 9.00
C LYS A 227 1.22 2.03 8.21
N SER A 228 2.24 1.55 8.90
CA SER A 228 3.63 1.43 8.41
C SER A 228 3.86 0.36 7.36
N PHE A 229 3.02 -0.69 7.29
CA PHE A 229 3.22 -1.76 6.32
C PHE A 229 3.02 -1.31 4.87
N GLY A 230 2.13 -0.34 4.61
CA GLY A 230 1.96 0.26 3.29
C GLY A 230 3.22 0.96 2.80
N LEU A 231 3.89 1.70 3.70
CA LEU A 231 5.18 2.34 3.42
C LEU A 231 6.27 1.31 3.11
N LEU A 232 6.41 0.27 3.94
CA LEU A 232 7.40 -0.79 3.71
C LEU A 232 7.14 -1.52 2.39
N ALA A 233 5.87 -1.80 2.07
CA ALA A 233 5.48 -2.41 0.79
C ALA A 233 5.81 -1.49 -0.40
N ALA A 234 5.60 -0.17 -0.27
CA ALA A 234 5.96 0.80 -1.30
C ALA A 234 7.48 0.82 -1.56
N ILE A 235 8.30 0.78 -0.51
CA ILE A 235 9.76 0.68 -0.63
C ILE A 235 10.17 -0.61 -1.35
N VAL A 236 9.58 -1.75 -0.98
CA VAL A 236 9.82 -3.03 -1.64
C VAL A 236 9.44 -2.96 -3.13
N CYS A 237 8.25 -2.45 -3.45
CA CYS A 237 7.76 -2.34 -4.83
C CYS A 237 8.65 -1.40 -5.66
N LYS A 238 9.06 -0.24 -5.12
CA LYS A 238 10.04 0.68 -5.72
C LYS A 238 11.33 -0.06 -6.07
N SER A 239 11.88 -0.82 -5.12
CA SER A 239 13.15 -1.55 -5.32
C SER A 239 13.02 -2.64 -6.38
N VAL A 240 11.94 -3.43 -6.35
CA VAL A 240 11.67 -4.47 -7.38
C VAL A 240 11.45 -3.84 -8.75
N ALA A 241 10.64 -2.79 -8.86
CA ALA A 241 10.39 -2.07 -10.11
C ALA A 241 11.70 -1.53 -10.71
N ALA A 242 12.54 -0.91 -9.89
CA ALA A 242 13.84 -0.39 -10.33
C ALA A 242 14.78 -1.50 -10.82
N LYS A 243 14.87 -2.62 -10.09
CA LYS A 243 15.69 -3.78 -10.49
C LYS A 243 15.21 -4.39 -11.81
N LEU A 244 13.90 -4.60 -11.97
CA LEU A 244 13.31 -5.14 -13.20
C LEU A 244 13.51 -4.19 -14.39
N ARG A 245 13.37 -2.87 -14.17
CA ARG A 245 13.54 -1.89 -15.25
C ARG A 245 14.99 -1.78 -15.70
N ARG A 246 15.97 -1.88 -14.79
CA ARG A 246 17.40 -1.93 -15.15
C ARG A 246 17.72 -3.17 -15.98
N GLY A 247 17.31 -4.35 -15.50
CA GLY A 247 17.54 -5.61 -16.24
C GLY A 247 16.88 -5.63 -17.63
N TYR A 248 15.70 -5.03 -17.78
CA TYR A 248 15.04 -4.90 -19.08
C TYR A 248 15.82 -4.03 -20.06
N ARG A 249 16.43 -2.92 -19.61
CA ARG A 249 17.26 -2.06 -20.47
C ARG A 249 18.56 -2.75 -20.88
N GLU A 250 19.21 -3.44 -19.96
CA GLU A 250 20.46 -4.18 -20.23
C GLU A 250 20.25 -5.37 -21.19
N GLY A 251 19.07 -6.00 -21.18
CA GLY A 251 18.72 -7.11 -22.07
C GLY A 251 18.14 -6.71 -23.43
N SER A 252 17.74 -5.46 -23.63
CA SER A 252 17.22 -4.97 -24.91
C SER A 252 18.39 -4.73 -25.87
N CYS A 253 18.47 -5.50 -26.96
CA CYS A 253 19.49 -5.36 -28.00
C CYS A 253 19.30 -4.10 -28.87
N ASP A 254 18.87 -2.98 -28.28
CA ASP A 254 18.83 -1.68 -28.93
C ASP A 254 20.19 -0.98 -28.72
N GLU A 255 21.23 -1.55 -29.35
CA GLU A 255 22.49 -0.84 -29.63
C GLU A 255 22.19 0.32 -30.60
N GLY A 256 21.70 1.43 -30.05
CA GLY A 256 21.19 2.57 -30.82
C GLY A 256 21.41 3.91 -30.14
N SER A 257 22.67 4.29 -29.96
CA SER A 257 23.11 5.68 -29.74
C SER A 257 22.63 6.43 -28.48
N GLN A 258 22.95 5.93 -27.29
CA GLN A 258 23.15 6.82 -26.15
C GLN A 258 24.50 6.49 -25.51
N THR A 259 25.44 7.41 -25.72
CA THR A 259 26.77 7.40 -25.13
C THR A 259 26.63 7.34 -23.61
N GLU A 260 27.42 6.51 -22.94
CA GLU A 260 27.55 6.35 -21.48
C GLU A 260 27.76 7.68 -20.69
N GLU A 261 27.96 8.80 -21.38
CA GLU A 261 28.06 10.16 -20.83
C GLU A 261 26.71 10.89 -20.68
N GLU A 262 25.66 10.48 -21.42
CA GLU A 262 24.31 11.06 -21.32
C GLU A 262 23.49 10.40 -20.18
N ASP A 263 23.77 9.13 -19.89
CA ASP A 263 23.30 8.41 -18.68
C ASP A 263 23.81 9.01 -17.37
N LYS A 264 24.83 9.87 -17.44
CA LYS A 264 25.41 10.56 -16.28
C LYS A 264 24.57 11.74 -15.80
N TRP A 265 23.59 12.17 -16.58
CA TRP A 265 22.50 13.01 -16.12
C TRP A 265 21.31 12.11 -15.84
N GLU A 266 21.32 11.42 -14.70
CA GLU A 266 20.20 10.58 -14.24
C GLU A 266 18.94 11.45 -14.10
N GLN A 267 18.19 11.56 -15.17
CA GLN A 267 16.88 12.15 -15.14
C GLN A 267 15.99 11.14 -14.40
N ILE A 268 15.59 11.49 -13.17
CA ILE A 268 14.64 10.71 -12.39
C ILE A 268 13.42 10.47 -13.29
N SER A 269 13.17 9.20 -13.64
CA SER A 269 12.04 8.86 -14.49
C SER A 269 10.73 9.26 -13.81
N HIS A 270 9.69 9.56 -14.60
CA HIS A 270 8.38 9.87 -14.06
C HIS A 270 7.86 8.76 -13.13
N ASP A 271 8.08 7.49 -13.45
CA ASP A 271 7.71 6.36 -12.58
C ASP A 271 8.46 6.37 -11.24
N GLN A 272 9.78 6.61 -11.25
CA GLN A 272 10.58 6.74 -10.02
C GLN A 272 10.14 7.94 -9.17
N ALA A 273 9.76 9.05 -9.80
CA ALA A 273 9.18 10.20 -9.10
C ALA A 273 7.83 9.87 -8.45
N GLN A 274 6.96 9.06 -9.10
CA GLN A 274 5.70 8.62 -8.51
C GLN A 274 5.93 7.77 -7.24
N TRP A 275 6.93 6.89 -7.26
CA TRP A 275 7.31 6.13 -6.06
C TRP A 275 7.79 7.04 -4.94
N GLY A 276 8.67 8.00 -5.22
CA GLY A 276 9.14 8.96 -4.23
C GLY A 276 8.01 9.79 -3.60
N LEU A 277 7.08 10.28 -4.42
CA LEU A 277 5.90 11.01 -3.93
C LEU A 277 4.97 10.16 -3.08
N LEU A 278 4.76 8.89 -3.46
CA LEU A 278 3.94 7.97 -2.68
C LEU A 278 4.61 7.64 -1.34
N ILE A 279 5.90 7.31 -1.35
CA ILE A 279 6.68 6.97 -0.15
C ILE A 279 6.66 8.14 0.83
N GLY A 280 6.96 9.36 0.40
CA GLY A 280 6.92 10.53 1.30
C GLY A 280 5.54 10.76 1.92
N LYS A 281 4.46 10.57 1.15
CA LYS A 281 3.09 10.63 1.71
C LYS A 281 2.83 9.48 2.70
N LEU A 282 3.29 8.27 2.41
CA LEU A 282 3.11 7.12 3.28
C LEU A 282 3.97 7.22 4.55
N GLU A 283 5.10 7.92 4.53
CA GLU A 283 5.87 8.29 5.73
C GLU A 283 5.03 9.13 6.69
N ASP A 284 4.44 10.23 6.19
CA ASP A 284 3.55 11.08 6.99
C ASP A 284 2.36 10.29 7.56
N ILE A 285 1.74 9.44 6.73
CA ILE A 285 0.60 8.60 7.14
C ILE A 285 1.01 7.54 8.16
N SER A 286 2.21 6.97 8.04
CA SER A 286 2.75 6.00 9.00
C SER A 286 2.93 6.64 10.37
N ILE A 287 3.46 7.87 10.41
CA ILE A 287 3.66 8.64 11.65
C ILE A 287 2.31 9.00 12.27
N LEU A 288 1.37 9.51 11.47
CA LEU A 288 0.02 9.84 11.94
C LEU A 288 -0.69 8.60 12.49
N GLY A 289 -0.72 7.51 11.73
CA GLY A 289 -1.34 6.24 12.10
C GLY A 289 -0.76 5.68 13.40
N ALA A 290 0.56 5.63 13.52
CA ALA A 290 1.25 5.19 14.73
C ALA A 290 0.96 6.07 15.96
N THR A 291 0.72 7.37 15.75
CA THR A 291 0.39 8.31 16.81
C THR A 291 -1.03 8.10 17.32
N VAL A 292 -2.01 8.01 16.40
CA VAL A 292 -3.42 7.89 16.76
C VAL A 292 -3.78 6.50 17.27
N GLU A 293 -3.15 5.45 16.75
CA GLU A 293 -3.39 4.06 17.18
C GLU A 293 -2.95 3.81 18.62
N HIS A 294 -1.89 4.47 19.07
CA HIS A 294 -1.31 4.29 20.40
C HIS A 294 -1.39 5.60 21.21
N PRO A 295 -2.56 5.91 21.80
CA PRO A 295 -2.77 7.13 22.55
C PRO A 295 -1.92 7.18 23.82
N ILE A 296 -1.48 8.39 24.16
CA ILE A 296 -0.70 8.63 25.39
C ILE A 296 -1.61 8.37 26.59
N GLN A 297 -1.21 7.43 27.45
CA GLN A 297 -1.90 7.21 28.71
C GLN A 297 -1.46 8.25 29.74
N CYS A 298 -2.38 9.12 30.15
CA CYS A 298 -2.10 10.07 31.23
C CYS A 298 -2.06 9.34 32.59
N SER A 299 -0.98 9.54 33.35
CA SER A 299 -0.84 9.00 34.71
C SER A 299 -1.85 9.58 35.70
N GLU A 300 -2.35 10.79 35.44
CA GLU A 300 -3.34 11.50 36.25
C GLU A 300 -4.48 12.00 35.34
N PRO A 301 -5.39 11.10 34.90
CA PRO A 301 -6.46 11.47 33.99
C PRO A 301 -7.46 12.40 34.70
N VAL A 302 -7.73 13.56 34.10
CA VAL A 302 -8.63 14.58 34.68
C VAL A 302 -10.04 14.53 34.07
N MET A 303 -10.22 13.80 32.97
CA MET A 303 -11.47 13.69 32.24
C MET A 303 -12.05 12.26 32.26
N PRO A 304 -13.36 12.08 32.03
CA PRO A 304 -13.99 10.76 31.95
C PRO A 304 -13.45 9.91 30.80
N GLU A 305 -13.60 8.59 30.95
CA GLU A 305 -13.36 7.61 29.90
C GLU A 305 -14.37 7.75 28.76
N LEU A 306 -13.86 7.90 27.55
CA LEU A 306 -14.66 7.87 26.32
C LEU A 306 -14.23 6.68 25.48
N PRO A 307 -15.17 5.98 24.83
CA PRO A 307 -14.83 4.92 23.89
C PRO A 307 -14.04 5.52 22.74
N TYR A 308 -12.81 5.03 22.55
CA TYR A 308 -11.95 5.41 21.45
C TYR A 308 -11.65 4.19 20.61
N GLU A 309 -12.08 4.25 19.36
CA GLU A 309 -11.72 3.28 18.34
C GLU A 309 -10.58 3.88 17.51
N ALA A 310 -9.47 3.15 17.43
CA ALA A 310 -8.32 3.60 16.64
C ALA A 310 -8.76 3.78 15.18
N PRO A 311 -8.60 4.99 14.61
CA PRO A 311 -9.07 5.27 13.27
C PRO A 311 -8.20 4.57 12.22
N ASP A 312 -8.83 4.11 11.15
CA ASP A 312 -8.15 3.58 10.00
C ASP A 312 -7.47 4.72 9.20
N CYS A 313 -6.18 4.94 9.43
CA CYS A 313 -5.41 6.03 8.83
C CYS A 313 -4.71 5.56 7.56
N SER A 314 -5.46 5.41 6.47
CA SER A 314 -4.90 5.25 5.12
C SER A 314 -4.74 6.60 4.43
N LEU A 315 -3.83 6.66 3.44
CA LEU A 315 -3.62 7.89 2.66
C LEU A 315 -4.92 8.32 1.96
N LYS A 316 -5.68 7.37 1.42
CA LYS A 316 -6.97 7.63 0.78
C LYS A 316 -8.01 8.15 1.77
N TYR A 317 -8.06 7.61 2.99
CA TYR A 317 -8.95 8.12 4.05
C TYR A 317 -8.64 9.59 4.37
N ILE A 318 -7.36 9.92 4.55
CA ILE A 318 -6.93 11.29 4.86
C ILE A 318 -7.22 12.25 3.71
N VAL A 319 -6.93 11.87 2.47
CA VAL A 319 -7.21 12.72 1.31
C VAL A 319 -8.72 12.96 1.13
N ASN A 320 -9.55 11.95 1.35
CA ASN A 320 -11.01 12.06 1.22
C ASN A 320 -11.66 12.79 2.40
N GLY A 321 -11.03 12.80 3.58
CA GLY A 321 -11.52 13.51 4.77
C GLY A 321 -11.40 15.04 4.70
N GLY A 322 -10.67 15.57 3.71
CA GLY A 322 -10.49 17.00 3.50
C GLY A 322 -9.57 17.68 4.53
N LYS A 323 -9.44 19.01 4.43
CA LYS A 323 -8.43 19.80 5.17
C LYS A 323 -8.51 19.69 6.70
N GLY A 324 -9.65 19.30 7.26
CA GLY A 324 -9.87 19.21 8.70
C GLY A 324 -9.66 17.82 9.31
N ILE A 325 -9.40 16.78 8.50
CA ILE A 325 -9.40 15.40 9.00
C ILE A 325 -8.30 15.16 10.04
N VAL A 326 -7.09 15.66 9.81
CA VAL A 326 -5.98 15.51 10.76
C VAL A 326 -6.30 16.21 12.08
N THR A 327 -6.93 17.39 12.02
CA THR A 327 -7.40 18.11 13.21
C THR A 327 -8.45 17.33 13.97
N ASP A 328 -9.41 16.70 13.28
CA ASP A 328 -10.45 15.86 13.89
C ASP A 328 -9.85 14.61 14.56
N LEU A 329 -8.94 13.91 13.87
CA LEU A 329 -8.22 12.76 14.42
C LEU A 329 -7.40 13.15 15.66
N THR A 330 -6.69 14.27 15.59
CA THR A 330 -5.89 14.81 16.70
C THR A 330 -6.78 15.17 17.89
N ALA A 331 -7.95 15.79 17.65
CA ALA A 331 -8.89 16.12 18.72
C ALA A 331 -9.42 14.86 19.42
N LYS A 332 -9.84 13.85 18.66
CA LYS A 332 -10.30 12.55 19.19
C LYS A 332 -9.20 11.87 20.02
N TRP A 333 -7.97 11.88 19.51
CA TRP A 333 -6.80 11.32 20.19
C TRP A 333 -6.46 12.07 21.50
N LEU A 334 -6.47 13.40 21.49
CA LEU A 334 -6.22 14.23 22.68
C LEU A 334 -7.29 14.03 23.76
N ILE A 335 -8.56 13.98 23.36
CA ILE A 335 -9.69 13.71 24.25
C ILE A 335 -9.50 12.34 24.92
N ASN A 336 -9.13 11.32 24.15
CA ASN A 336 -8.88 9.99 24.68
C ASN A 336 -7.65 9.92 25.62
N SER A 337 -6.64 10.74 25.36
CA SER A 337 -5.42 10.80 26.20
C SER A 337 -5.70 11.35 27.61
N ARG A 338 -6.82 12.06 27.84
CA ARG A 338 -7.26 12.64 29.14
C ARG A 338 -6.23 13.55 29.81
N ILE A 339 -5.31 14.10 29.03
CA ILE A 339 -4.31 15.05 29.49
C ILE A 339 -5.01 16.38 29.79
N HIS A 340 -4.73 16.95 30.96
CA HIS A 340 -5.24 18.28 31.31
C HIS A 340 -4.71 19.33 30.31
N PRO A 341 -5.54 20.23 29.74
CA PRO A 341 -5.10 21.18 28.72
C PRO A 341 -3.90 22.04 29.13
N MET A 342 -3.77 22.39 30.41
CA MET A 342 -2.61 23.14 30.93
C MET A 342 -1.29 22.35 30.90
N LYS A 343 -1.32 21.03 30.74
CA LYS A 343 -0.13 20.18 30.57
C LYS A 343 0.30 20.10 29.09
N ILE A 344 -0.52 20.56 28.14
CA ILE A 344 -0.17 20.63 26.72
C ILE A 344 0.60 21.93 26.51
N VAL A 345 1.92 21.82 26.38
CA VAL A 345 2.79 22.98 26.13
C VAL A 345 2.94 23.13 24.62
N PRO A 346 2.70 24.32 24.05
CA PRO A 346 3.05 24.59 22.66
C PRO A 346 4.58 24.54 22.54
N THR A 347 5.10 23.61 21.76
CA THR A 347 6.46 23.71 21.27
C THR A 347 6.43 24.74 20.13
N GLU A 348 6.77 25.98 20.43
CA GLU A 348 7.10 26.95 19.39
C GLU A 348 8.40 26.48 18.73
N LEU A 349 8.28 25.71 17.65
CA LEU A 349 9.37 25.54 16.71
C LEU A 349 9.50 26.88 16.00
N GLU A 350 10.55 27.63 16.31
CA GLU A 350 10.98 28.77 15.51
C GLU A 350 11.37 28.26 14.12
N VAL A 351 10.38 28.15 13.24
CA VAL A 351 10.62 28.00 11.81
C VAL A 351 11.10 29.36 11.36
N GLU A 352 12.41 29.52 11.18
CA GLU A 352 12.95 30.66 10.43
C GLU A 352 12.42 30.56 9.00
N GLU A 353 11.25 31.18 8.77
CA GLU A 353 10.74 31.44 7.43
C GLU A 353 11.74 32.38 6.73
N SER A 354 12.61 31.78 5.92
CA SER A 354 13.36 32.52 4.92
C SER A 354 12.36 33.11 3.92
N ASN A 355 11.96 34.36 4.18
CA ASN A 355 11.16 35.19 3.31
C ASN A 355 11.89 35.43 1.96
N ALA A 356 11.77 34.49 1.03
CA ALA A 356 11.85 34.79 -0.39
C ALA A 356 10.48 35.32 -0.82
N GLN A 357 10.24 36.62 -0.62
CA GLN A 357 9.12 37.31 -1.23
C GLN A 357 9.30 37.33 -2.76
N GLU A 358 8.72 36.35 -3.46
CA GLU A 358 8.35 36.53 -4.86
C GLU A 358 7.18 37.52 -4.94
N SER A 359 7.53 38.80 -5.08
CA SER A 359 6.62 39.87 -5.47
C SER A 359 6.06 39.58 -6.87
N SER A 360 4.95 38.84 -6.95
CA SER A 360 4.10 38.80 -8.13
C SER A 360 3.35 40.13 -8.28
N GLN A 361 3.98 41.11 -8.94
CA GLN A 361 3.30 42.30 -9.42
C GLN A 361 2.71 42.03 -10.81
N THR A 362 1.39 41.89 -10.86
CA THR A 362 0.58 41.96 -12.09
C THR A 362 0.72 43.35 -12.73
N PRO A 363 1.10 43.49 -14.01
CA PRO A 363 1.14 44.80 -14.65
C PRO A 363 -0.28 45.18 -15.11
N THR A 364 -0.85 46.21 -14.49
CA THR A 364 -2.08 46.84 -14.98
C THR A 364 -1.70 47.95 -15.97
N ASN A 365 -1.99 47.72 -17.25
CA ASN A 365 -1.95 48.74 -18.29
C ASN A 365 -2.92 49.89 -17.96
N LYS A 366 -2.42 51.13 -17.90
CA LYS A 366 -3.20 52.31 -18.28
C LYS A 366 -2.33 53.29 -19.05
N GLU A 367 -2.82 53.61 -20.24
CA GLU A 367 -2.33 54.57 -21.21
C GLU A 367 -2.06 55.95 -20.61
N VAL A 368 -0.92 56.53 -21.01
CA VAL A 368 -0.63 57.96 -20.92
C VAL A 368 -0.96 58.57 -22.27
N THR A 369 -1.92 59.49 -22.30
CA THR A 369 -2.00 60.52 -23.34
C THR A 369 -1.72 61.88 -22.73
N ALA A 370 -0.90 62.64 -23.46
CA ALA A 370 -0.41 63.99 -23.20
C ALA A 370 -1.55 65.01 -23.03
N ASP A 371 -1.39 66.25 -22.58
CA ASP A 371 -0.30 67.17 -22.88
C ASP A 371 -0.49 68.51 -22.11
N ASN A 372 0.60 69.29 -22.03
CA ASN A 372 0.67 70.77 -22.01
C ASN A 372 0.49 71.63 -20.74
N ALA A 373 1.64 72.20 -20.35
CA ALA A 373 1.98 73.64 -20.44
C ALA A 373 1.69 74.61 -19.26
N ALA A 374 2.80 74.96 -18.59
CA ALA A 374 3.37 76.31 -18.45
C ALA A 374 2.65 77.46 -17.69
N ALA A 375 3.36 77.93 -16.65
CA ALA A 375 3.81 79.33 -16.43
C ALA A 375 2.91 80.39 -15.72
N THR A 376 3.21 80.58 -14.41
CA THR A 376 3.61 81.84 -13.71
C THR A 376 2.59 83.00 -13.45
N PRO A 377 2.90 84.06 -12.63
CA PRO A 377 2.34 84.31 -11.29
C PRO A 377 1.73 85.73 -11.07
N ILE A 378 0.99 86.00 -9.97
CA ILE A 378 0.69 87.35 -9.42
C ILE A 378 0.31 87.14 -7.93
N ASP A 379 1.09 87.55 -6.91
CA ASP A 379 1.42 88.87 -6.33
C ASP A 379 0.38 89.47 -5.35
N SER A 380 0.91 89.91 -4.20
CA SER A 380 0.38 90.78 -3.13
C SER A 380 -0.88 90.32 -2.37
N GLY A 381 -1.00 90.36 -1.04
CA GLY A 381 -0.27 91.01 0.03
C GLY A 381 -1.32 91.45 1.06
N ASP A 382 -1.17 91.10 2.33
CA ASP A 382 -1.27 92.07 3.43
C ASP A 382 -0.85 91.47 4.78
N VAL A 383 -0.16 92.32 5.52
CA VAL A 383 0.41 92.13 6.85
C VAL A 383 -0.55 92.79 7.85
N ASP A 384 -0.85 92.09 8.94
CA ASP A 384 -1.12 92.74 10.22
C ASP A 384 0.16 92.67 11.07
N GLN A 385 0.64 93.86 11.48
CA GLN A 385 1.73 94.23 12.40
C GLN A 385 3.16 94.40 11.87
#